data_AF-A0A6M0M472-F1
#
_entry.id   AF-A0A6M0M472-F1
#
_cell.length_a   1.000
_cell.length_b   1.000
_cell.length_c   1.000
_cell.angle_alpha   90.00
_cell.angle_beta   90.00
_cell.angle_gamma   90.00
#
_symmetry.space_group_name_H-M   'P 1'
#
loop_
_entity.id
_entity.type
_entity.pdbx_description
1 polymer ?
#
loop_
_entity_poly.entity_id
_entity_poly.type
_entity_poly.pdbx_seq_one_letter_code
_entity_poly.pdbx_strand_id
1 'polypeptide(L)'
;MDSEFQLPDFSSSHIFTPPDLPNMQIYPRKVSIVEYEKSFNQLIILGNGFDLACGLKSTYRDFFDYILYKKEAENNYWYFVFQSLNSRNRLNNNWTDIERQILVELKNIEFLYKKGIFKKGELNVRSKASDFVNSLSESPEDYSLRVTALAAASAIQQHYFEIPSKKELQTHLIKKILLLEEHFCNYLNEQIEIEQSHIDDYFINNEDKGQNNYFIKSLIIEYFILTSKIPSIPLEKIISILEKIKENGSFDSFFNQIQGINQLFLDDEDDEIEIIKNNILSFNYTESFKDLNIRNIHGALSEGNIIFGIDYDRLKVNFEQPPIEFSKSYRILENGRSTSMNISSDINIIKFYGHGLGEADYSYFQAIFDSVDLYHSNTKIVFYWSDYQGVEKQAIRVEQVKNVTKLIEEYGTTFTNKDHGRNLLTKLQLENRLQIEEIPIEELLQYVN
;
A
#
# COMPACT_ATOMS: atom_id res chain seq x y z
N MET A 1 16.86 -50.17 -0.67
CA MET A 1 17.91 -50.61 -1.61
C MET A 1 17.84 -49.76 -2.86
N ASP A 2 18.37 -48.57 -2.93
CA ASP A 2 18.89 -47.58 -1.97
C ASP A 2 19.31 -46.41 -2.86
N SER A 3 19.01 -45.19 -2.39
CA SER A 3 19.76 -43.92 -2.49
C SER A 3 20.71 -43.71 -3.69
N GLU A 4 20.73 -42.57 -4.37
CA GLU A 4 21.01 -41.26 -3.78
C GLU A 4 20.40 -40.10 -4.58
N PHE A 5 19.73 -39.22 -3.84
CA PHE A 5 19.39 -37.85 -4.21
C PHE A 5 20.48 -36.97 -3.58
N GLN A 6 21.21 -36.16 -4.36
CA GLN A 6 22.12 -35.15 -3.81
C GLN A 6 21.60 -33.74 -4.12
N LEU A 7 21.51 -32.96 -3.04
CA LEU A 7 21.13 -31.54 -2.94
C LEU A 7 22.33 -30.60 -3.28
N PRO A 8 22.10 -29.28 -3.45
CA PRO A 8 23.05 -28.35 -4.07
C PRO A 8 24.22 -27.95 -3.16
N ASP A 9 25.38 -27.69 -3.78
CA ASP A 9 26.56 -27.12 -3.14
C ASP A 9 26.49 -25.58 -3.15
N PHE A 10 26.18 -25.03 -1.97
CA PHE A 10 26.39 -23.62 -1.63
C PHE A 10 27.58 -23.56 -0.66
N SER A 11 28.77 -23.33 -1.20
CA SER A 11 29.96 -22.92 -0.46
C SER A 11 30.60 -21.78 -1.27
N SER A 12 30.72 -20.55 -0.78
CA SER A 12 31.40 -20.16 0.45
C SER A 12 30.81 -18.89 1.11
N SER A 13 30.99 -18.89 2.41
CA SER A 13 30.53 -18.01 3.48
C SER A 13 31.22 -16.65 3.56
N HIS A 14 30.45 -15.56 3.67
CA HIS A 14 30.81 -14.45 4.55
C HIS A 14 29.78 -14.36 5.68
N ILE A 15 30.34 -14.50 6.88
CA ILE A 15 29.69 -14.62 8.17
C ILE A 15 29.17 -13.24 8.58
N PHE A 16 27.86 -13.08 8.69
CA PHE A 16 27.25 -12.06 9.54
C PHE A 16 26.77 -12.75 10.81
N THR A 17 27.50 -12.54 11.90
CA THR A 17 27.07 -12.87 13.25
C THR A 17 25.94 -11.93 13.66
N PRO A 18 24.79 -12.43 14.15
CA PRO A 18 23.75 -11.58 14.72
C PRO A 18 24.25 -10.96 16.04
N PRO A 19 23.90 -9.69 16.36
CA PRO A 19 24.11 -9.19 17.70
C PRO A 19 23.22 -9.98 18.67
N ASP A 20 23.85 -10.40 19.77
CA ASP A 20 23.27 -11.23 20.82
C ASP A 20 21.90 -10.71 21.30
N LEU A 21 20.86 -11.52 21.10
CA LEU A 21 19.58 -11.39 21.81
C LEU A 21 19.80 -11.70 23.30
N PRO A 22 19.56 -10.79 24.25
CA PRO A 22 19.41 -11.20 25.64
C PRO A 22 18.09 -11.98 25.77
N ASN A 23 18.21 -13.24 26.17
CA ASN A 23 17.14 -14.17 26.54
C ASN A 23 15.88 -13.48 27.11
N MET A 24 14.85 -13.32 26.28
CA MET A 24 13.53 -12.93 26.75
C MET A 24 12.83 -14.18 27.30
N GLN A 25 13.09 -14.51 28.56
CA GLN A 25 12.30 -15.50 29.30
C GLN A 25 10.87 -14.99 29.44
N ILE A 26 9.94 -15.64 28.74
CA ILE A 26 8.49 -15.49 28.98
C ILE A 26 8.21 -16.04 30.38
N TYR A 27 8.00 -15.18 31.36
CA TYR A 27 7.53 -15.58 32.68
C TYR A 27 5.99 -15.68 32.65
N PRO A 28 5.38 -16.87 32.83
CA PRO A 28 3.96 -16.92 33.14
C PRO A 28 3.81 -16.55 34.62
N ARG A 29 3.14 -15.44 34.95
CA ARG A 29 2.83 -15.12 36.35
C ARG A 29 1.33 -15.06 36.61
N LYS A 30 0.91 -16.09 37.36
CA LYS A 30 -0.20 -16.19 38.32
C LYS A 30 -1.56 -15.63 37.91
N VAL A 31 -2.47 -16.58 37.71
CA VAL A 31 -3.92 -16.40 37.86
C VAL A 31 -4.22 -15.81 39.24
N SER A 32 -4.65 -14.56 39.25
CA SER A 32 -5.41 -13.93 40.34
C SER A 32 -6.53 -13.15 39.68
N ILE A 33 -7.76 -13.62 39.90
CA ILE A 33 -9.08 -13.06 39.57
C ILE A 33 -8.98 -11.60 39.07
N VAL A 34 -9.09 -11.39 37.75
CA VAL A 34 -8.90 -10.08 37.11
C VAL A 34 -10.27 -9.46 36.87
N GLU A 35 -10.55 -8.36 37.57
CA GLU A 35 -11.52 -7.34 37.15
C GLU A 35 -11.30 -7.04 35.66
N TYR A 36 -12.36 -7.00 34.85
CA TYR A 36 -12.28 -6.84 33.39
C TYR A 36 -11.20 -5.83 32.96
N GLU A 37 -10.03 -6.32 32.53
CA GLU A 37 -9.01 -5.50 31.88
C GLU A 37 -9.66 -4.77 30.70
N LYS A 38 -9.79 -3.46 30.81
CA LYS A 38 -10.35 -2.63 29.76
C LYS A 38 -9.29 -2.51 28.65
N SER A 39 -9.45 -3.27 27.56
CA SER A 39 -8.55 -3.14 26.41
C SER A 39 -9.07 -2.09 25.43
N PHE A 40 -8.16 -1.26 24.92
CA PHE A 40 -8.42 -0.32 23.84
C PHE A 40 -7.87 -0.88 22.51
N ASN A 41 -8.77 -1.28 21.62
CA ASN A 41 -8.44 -1.88 20.35
C ASN A 41 -8.47 -0.83 19.24
N GLN A 42 -7.34 -0.64 18.58
CA GLN A 42 -7.23 0.23 17.42
C GLN A 42 -6.84 -0.52 16.14
N LEU A 43 -7.49 -0.15 15.04
CA LEU A 43 -7.13 -0.55 13.69
C LEU A 43 -6.56 0.66 12.94
N ILE A 44 -5.32 0.56 12.48
CA ILE A 44 -4.66 1.59 11.68
C ILE A 44 -4.63 1.11 10.23
N ILE A 45 -5.00 1.98 9.30
CA ILE A 45 -4.99 1.73 7.86
C ILE A 45 -4.02 2.72 7.23
N LEU A 46 -2.94 2.19 6.66
CA LEU A 46 -1.88 2.98 6.04
C LEU A 46 -1.92 2.79 4.53
N GLY A 47 -1.61 3.84 3.77
CA GLY A 47 -1.35 3.74 2.34
C GLY A 47 -0.07 4.47 1.94
N ASN A 48 0.26 4.38 0.64
CA ASN A 48 1.50 4.93 0.07
C ASN A 48 1.73 6.42 0.33
N GLY A 49 0.68 7.18 0.61
CA GLY A 49 0.77 8.58 1.01
C GLY A 49 1.52 8.80 2.33
N PHE A 50 1.72 7.76 3.13
CA PHE A 50 2.63 7.81 4.28
C PHE A 50 4.05 8.17 3.83
N ASP A 51 4.61 7.39 2.91
CA ASP A 51 5.95 7.61 2.36
C ASP A 51 6.08 8.98 1.69
N LEU A 52 5.04 9.40 0.97
CA LEU A 52 5.01 10.69 0.29
C LEU A 52 5.05 11.87 1.26
N ALA A 53 4.32 11.78 2.38
CA ALA A 53 4.36 12.80 3.43
C ALA A 53 5.75 12.87 4.09
N CYS A 54 6.46 11.75 4.14
CA CYS A 54 7.85 11.68 4.63
C CYS A 54 8.88 12.14 3.59
N GLY A 55 8.48 12.37 2.33
CA GLY A 55 9.36 12.85 1.25
C GLY A 55 10.00 11.76 0.39
N LEU A 56 9.68 10.48 0.63
CA LEU A 56 10.17 9.38 -0.19
C LEU A 56 9.50 9.42 -1.57
N LYS A 57 10.28 9.23 -2.63
CA LYS A 57 9.77 9.14 -4.01
C LYS A 57 9.17 7.76 -4.27
N SER A 58 8.01 7.50 -3.69
CA SER A 58 7.32 6.20 -3.76
C SER A 58 6.18 6.16 -4.79
N THR A 59 5.95 7.24 -5.56
CA THR A 59 4.87 7.23 -6.54
C THR A 59 5.19 6.33 -7.73
N TYR A 60 4.16 5.77 -8.36
CA TYR A 60 4.34 5.09 -9.65
C TYR A 60 4.89 6.01 -10.73
N ARG A 61 4.64 7.32 -10.62
CA ARG A 61 5.22 8.29 -11.57
C ARG A 61 6.73 8.37 -11.44
N ASP A 62 7.24 8.51 -10.22
CA ASP A 62 8.68 8.55 -9.98
C ASP A 62 9.36 7.26 -10.45
N PHE A 63 8.72 6.11 -10.22
CA PHE A 63 9.17 4.82 -10.74
C PHE A 63 9.20 4.78 -12.28
N PHE A 64 8.11 5.16 -12.95
CA PHE A 64 8.07 5.13 -14.41
C PHE A 64 9.05 6.11 -15.05
N ASP A 65 9.23 7.30 -14.46
CA ASP A 65 10.22 8.27 -14.91
C ASP A 65 11.66 7.72 -14.74
N TYR A 66 11.90 6.89 -13.73
CA TYR A 66 13.16 6.18 -13.50
C TYR A 66 13.41 5.01 -14.46
N ILE A 67 12.41 4.16 -14.73
CA ILE A 67 12.60 2.86 -15.41
C ILE A 67 12.39 2.90 -16.93
N LEU A 68 11.50 3.76 -17.44
CA LEU A 68 11.03 3.69 -18.85
C LEU A 68 12.13 3.90 -19.91
N TYR A 69 13.27 4.47 -19.53
CA TYR A 69 14.41 4.71 -20.42
C TYR A 69 15.60 3.77 -20.17
N LYS A 70 15.45 2.81 -19.26
CA LYS A 70 16.45 1.80 -18.96
C LYS A 70 16.28 0.56 -19.84
N LYS A 71 17.36 -0.22 -20.01
CA LYS A 71 17.38 -1.42 -20.85
C LYS A 71 16.44 -2.50 -20.31
N GLU A 72 16.28 -2.55 -19.00
CA GLU A 72 15.39 -3.43 -18.24
C GLU A 72 13.91 -3.25 -18.64
N ALA A 73 13.55 -2.07 -19.17
CA ALA A 73 12.21 -1.82 -19.66
C ALA A 73 11.95 -2.35 -21.09
N GLU A 74 13.00 -2.72 -21.83
CA GLU A 74 12.86 -3.25 -23.17
C GLU A 74 12.11 -4.59 -23.17
N ASN A 75 11.31 -4.84 -24.21
CA ASN A 75 10.62 -6.12 -24.41
C ASN A 75 9.67 -6.53 -23.27
N ASN A 76 9.06 -5.56 -22.58
CA ASN A 76 7.95 -5.77 -21.65
C ASN A 76 6.67 -5.14 -22.21
N TYR A 77 5.59 -5.92 -22.21
CA TYR A 77 4.26 -5.47 -22.64
C TYR A 77 3.80 -4.23 -21.87
N TRP A 78 3.94 -4.24 -20.54
CA TRP A 78 3.42 -3.17 -19.69
C TRP A 78 4.19 -1.88 -19.87
N TYR A 79 5.53 -1.93 -19.97
CA TYR A 79 6.31 -0.73 -20.26
C TYR A 79 5.97 -0.13 -21.62
N PHE A 80 5.68 -0.94 -22.65
CA PHE A 80 5.19 -0.43 -23.93
C PHE A 80 3.86 0.33 -23.77
N VAL A 81 2.92 -0.22 -23.00
CA VAL A 81 1.62 0.41 -22.73
C VAL A 81 1.83 1.73 -21.99
N PHE A 82 2.57 1.74 -20.87
CA PHE A 82 2.80 2.95 -20.07
C PHE A 82 3.59 4.01 -20.84
N GLN A 83 4.58 3.64 -21.64
CA GLN A 83 5.33 4.57 -22.50
C GLN A 83 4.43 5.22 -23.56
N SER A 84 3.52 4.45 -24.15
CA SER A 84 2.52 4.95 -25.11
C SER A 84 1.58 5.95 -24.45
N LEU A 85 1.08 5.63 -23.25
CA LEU A 85 0.17 6.50 -22.49
C LEU A 85 0.87 7.80 -22.05
N ASN A 86 2.10 7.71 -21.54
CA ASN A 86 2.90 8.87 -21.14
C ASN A 86 3.09 9.86 -22.31
N SER A 87 3.32 9.34 -23.52
CA SER A 87 3.53 10.15 -24.72
C SER A 87 2.29 10.98 -25.13
N ARG A 88 1.08 10.51 -24.82
CA ARG A 88 -0.19 11.20 -25.17
C ARG A 88 -0.75 12.05 -24.03
N ASN A 89 -0.62 11.60 -22.78
CA ASN A 89 -1.38 12.12 -21.64
C ASN A 89 -0.53 12.91 -20.63
N ARG A 90 0.55 13.58 -21.05
CA ARG A 90 1.39 14.39 -20.12
C ARG A 90 0.62 15.42 -19.29
N LEU A 91 -0.61 15.77 -19.68
CA LEU A 91 -1.49 16.72 -18.98
C LEU A 91 -2.44 16.06 -17.95
N ASN A 92 -2.68 14.75 -18.01
CA ASN A 92 -3.55 14.03 -17.08
C ASN A 92 -2.74 13.03 -16.24
N ASN A 93 -2.71 13.20 -14.91
CA ASN A 93 -1.87 12.43 -13.99
C ASN A 93 -2.24 10.94 -13.82
N ASN A 94 -3.29 10.44 -14.48
CA ASN A 94 -3.83 9.09 -14.23
C ASN A 94 -3.22 8.00 -15.11
N TRP A 95 -2.23 8.33 -15.97
CA TRP A 95 -1.62 7.34 -16.87
C TRP A 95 -0.78 6.29 -16.12
N THR A 96 -0.39 6.59 -14.88
CA THR A 96 0.38 5.71 -13.99
C THR A 96 -0.49 4.79 -13.14
N ASP A 97 -1.83 4.84 -13.29
CA ASP A 97 -2.75 3.95 -12.56
C ASP A 97 -2.61 2.52 -13.10
N ILE A 98 -1.72 1.75 -12.45
CA ILE A 98 -1.33 0.42 -12.89
C ILE A 98 -2.53 -0.53 -12.89
N GLU A 99 -3.34 -0.49 -11.84
CA GLU A 99 -4.44 -1.42 -11.62
C GLU A 99 -5.57 -1.18 -12.62
N ARG A 100 -5.92 0.08 -12.85
CA ARG A 100 -6.86 0.44 -13.91
C ARG A 100 -6.34 0.00 -15.26
N GLN A 101 -5.05 0.20 -15.54
CA GLN A 101 -4.49 -0.17 -16.84
C GLN A 101 -4.47 -1.69 -17.04
N ILE A 102 -4.17 -2.49 -16.00
CA ILE A 102 -4.30 -3.95 -16.06
C ILE A 102 -5.71 -4.35 -16.49
N LEU A 103 -6.74 -3.78 -15.86
CA LEU A 103 -8.14 -4.08 -16.21
C LEU A 103 -8.47 -3.69 -17.66
N VAL A 104 -8.04 -2.51 -18.10
CA VAL A 104 -8.26 -2.03 -19.47
C VAL A 104 -7.61 -2.95 -20.50
N GLU A 105 -6.35 -3.32 -20.30
CA GLU A 105 -5.61 -4.20 -21.21
C GLU A 105 -6.26 -5.58 -21.29
N LEU A 106 -6.68 -6.16 -20.17
CA LEU A 106 -7.36 -7.46 -20.16
C LEU A 106 -8.68 -7.42 -20.93
N LYS A 107 -9.48 -6.36 -20.78
CA LYS A 107 -10.73 -6.15 -21.53
C LYS A 107 -10.48 -6.00 -23.03
N ASN A 108 -9.45 -5.24 -23.39
CA ASN A 108 -9.08 -5.03 -24.79
C ASN A 108 -8.56 -6.32 -25.43
N ILE A 109 -7.75 -7.11 -24.72
CA ILE A 109 -7.31 -8.43 -25.18
C ILE A 109 -8.51 -9.35 -25.42
N GLU A 110 -9.47 -9.39 -24.48
CA GLU A 110 -10.68 -10.16 -24.67
C GLU A 110 -11.47 -9.71 -25.92
N PHE A 111 -11.57 -8.40 -26.14
CA PHE A 111 -12.17 -7.84 -27.34
C PHE A 111 -11.46 -8.32 -28.63
N LEU A 112 -10.12 -8.25 -28.68
CA LEU A 112 -9.32 -8.63 -29.85
C LEU A 112 -9.53 -10.11 -30.22
N TYR A 113 -9.57 -11.01 -29.24
CA TYR A 113 -9.86 -12.43 -29.46
C TYR A 113 -11.33 -12.66 -29.85
N LYS A 114 -12.28 -12.00 -29.17
CA LYS A 114 -13.73 -12.15 -29.45
C LYS A 114 -14.10 -11.67 -30.85
N LYS A 115 -13.42 -10.65 -31.36
CA LYS A 115 -13.60 -10.14 -32.73
C LYS A 115 -12.82 -10.91 -33.79
N GLY A 116 -12.02 -11.90 -33.40
CA GLY A 116 -11.20 -12.68 -34.32
C GLY A 116 -10.05 -11.89 -34.96
N ILE A 117 -9.68 -10.74 -34.38
CA ILE A 117 -8.48 -10.00 -34.79
C ILE A 117 -7.24 -10.83 -34.45
N PHE A 118 -7.22 -11.38 -33.24
CA PHE A 118 -6.28 -12.42 -32.85
C PHE A 118 -6.99 -13.76 -32.74
N LYS A 119 -6.50 -14.74 -33.50
CA LYS A 119 -7.05 -16.09 -33.53
C LYS A 119 -5.94 -17.10 -33.38
N LYS A 120 -6.13 -18.04 -32.44
CA LYS A 120 -5.15 -19.08 -32.12
C LYS A 120 -4.72 -19.83 -33.39
N GLY A 121 -3.41 -20.00 -33.56
CA GLY A 121 -2.82 -20.76 -34.66
C GLY A 121 -2.60 -19.96 -35.95
N GLU A 122 -3.01 -18.70 -36.00
CA GLU A 122 -2.73 -17.86 -37.17
C GLU A 122 -1.34 -17.22 -37.10
N LEU A 123 -0.73 -17.03 -38.27
CA LEU A 123 0.56 -16.36 -38.44
C LEU A 123 0.39 -14.86 -38.71
N ASN A 124 1.50 -14.14 -38.77
CA ASN A 124 1.58 -12.73 -39.18
C ASN A 124 0.77 -11.77 -38.29
N VAL A 125 0.85 -11.94 -36.96
CA VAL A 125 0.17 -11.09 -35.96
C VAL A 125 0.39 -9.60 -36.19
N ARG A 126 1.59 -9.20 -36.65
CA ARG A 126 1.93 -7.80 -36.94
C ARG A 126 1.07 -7.21 -38.06
N SER A 127 0.84 -7.95 -39.14
CA SER A 127 -0.03 -7.48 -40.23
C SER A 127 -1.45 -7.31 -39.73
N LYS A 128 -1.98 -8.31 -39.01
CA LYS A 128 -3.34 -8.30 -38.47
C LYS A 128 -3.57 -7.13 -37.52
N ALA A 129 -2.62 -6.89 -36.62
CA ALA A 129 -2.68 -5.74 -35.72
C ALA A 129 -2.62 -4.42 -36.49
N SER A 130 -1.74 -4.31 -37.50
CA SER A 130 -1.65 -3.11 -38.34
C SER A 130 -2.95 -2.83 -39.09
N ASP A 131 -3.56 -3.85 -39.71
CA ASP A 131 -4.80 -3.71 -40.46
C ASP A 131 -5.95 -3.26 -39.55
N PHE A 132 -6.05 -3.86 -38.35
CA PHE A 132 -7.01 -3.45 -37.34
C PHE A 132 -6.78 -2.01 -36.88
N VAL A 133 -5.54 -1.66 -36.54
CA VAL A 133 -5.15 -0.34 -36.08
C VAL A 133 -5.42 0.76 -37.12
N ASN A 134 -5.26 0.44 -38.41
CA ASN A 134 -5.58 1.36 -39.51
C ASN A 134 -7.09 1.58 -39.69
N SER A 135 -7.93 0.69 -39.16
CA SER A 135 -9.39 0.83 -39.19
C SER A 135 -9.97 1.65 -38.04
N LEU A 136 -9.16 1.96 -37.02
CA LEU A 136 -9.57 2.67 -35.80
C LEU A 136 -9.57 4.19 -35.99
N SER A 137 -10.49 4.88 -35.32
CA SER A 137 -10.55 6.35 -35.29
C SER A 137 -9.55 6.96 -34.28
N GLU A 138 -9.58 8.28 -34.11
CA GLU A 138 -8.76 9.01 -33.14
C GLU A 138 -9.41 9.15 -31.74
N SER A 139 -10.55 8.48 -31.50
CA SER A 139 -11.23 8.52 -30.20
C SER A 139 -10.35 7.98 -29.05
N PRO A 140 -10.61 8.38 -27.80
CA PRO A 140 -9.89 7.85 -26.64
C PRO A 140 -9.98 6.32 -26.51
N GLU A 141 -11.16 5.75 -26.73
CA GLU A 141 -11.41 4.30 -26.68
C GLU A 141 -10.62 3.56 -27.76
N ASP A 142 -10.64 4.07 -29.00
CA ASP A 142 -9.92 3.48 -30.12
C ASP A 142 -8.40 3.56 -29.94
N TYR A 143 -7.91 4.61 -29.28
CA TYR A 143 -6.50 4.69 -28.95
C TYR A 143 -6.07 3.65 -27.92
N SER A 144 -6.88 3.40 -26.89
CA SER A 144 -6.59 2.32 -25.93
C SER A 144 -6.51 0.97 -26.65
N LEU A 145 -7.46 0.68 -27.54
CA LEU A 145 -7.43 -0.53 -28.38
C LEU A 145 -6.21 -0.59 -29.30
N ARG A 146 -5.79 0.56 -29.87
CA ARG A 146 -4.59 0.67 -30.69
C ARG A 146 -3.34 0.29 -29.89
N VAL A 147 -3.18 0.85 -28.69
CA VAL A 147 -2.04 0.55 -27.82
C VAL A 147 -2.01 -0.93 -27.47
N THR A 148 -3.12 -1.50 -27.01
CA THR A 148 -3.23 -2.93 -26.69
C THR A 148 -2.88 -3.81 -27.90
N ALA A 149 -3.44 -3.52 -29.08
CA ALA A 149 -3.21 -4.33 -30.28
C ALA A 149 -1.73 -4.34 -30.70
N LEU A 150 -1.05 -3.18 -30.64
CA LEU A 150 0.37 -3.08 -30.95
C LEU A 150 1.25 -3.76 -29.88
N ALA A 151 0.95 -3.53 -28.60
CA ALA A 151 1.68 -4.15 -27.48
C ALA A 151 1.59 -5.67 -27.54
N ALA A 152 0.38 -6.20 -27.76
CA ALA A 152 0.12 -7.63 -27.84
C ALA A 152 0.76 -8.24 -29.08
N ALA A 153 0.70 -7.58 -30.24
CA ALA A 153 1.38 -8.05 -31.44
C ALA A 153 2.90 -8.12 -31.26
N SER A 154 3.50 -7.12 -30.60
CA SER A 154 4.92 -7.12 -30.25
C SER A 154 5.27 -8.28 -29.32
N ALA A 155 4.52 -8.47 -28.24
CA ALA A 155 4.73 -9.55 -27.29
C ALA A 155 4.59 -10.94 -27.96
N ILE A 156 3.57 -11.13 -28.80
CA ILE A 156 3.35 -12.37 -29.54
C ILE A 156 4.52 -12.63 -30.49
N GLN A 157 4.93 -11.64 -31.28
CA GLN A 157 6.01 -11.80 -32.27
C GLN A 157 7.36 -12.16 -31.62
N GLN A 158 7.62 -11.68 -30.40
CA GLN A 158 8.86 -11.95 -29.69
C GLN A 158 8.91 -13.36 -29.06
N HIS A 159 7.76 -13.92 -28.68
CA HIS A 159 7.70 -15.10 -27.82
C HIS A 159 6.96 -16.30 -28.42
N TYR A 160 6.24 -16.11 -29.53
CA TYR A 160 5.42 -17.15 -30.15
C TYR A 160 5.60 -17.16 -31.66
N PHE A 161 5.58 -18.36 -32.24
CA PHE A 161 5.63 -18.54 -33.70
C PHE A 161 4.27 -18.21 -34.35
N GLU A 162 3.19 -18.65 -33.72
CA GLU A 162 1.80 -18.39 -34.12
C GLU A 162 1.06 -17.67 -33.00
N ILE A 163 -0.08 -17.04 -33.30
CA ILE A 163 -0.90 -16.37 -32.29
C ILE A 163 -1.32 -17.41 -31.22
N PRO A 164 -0.97 -17.20 -29.94
CA PRO A 164 -1.30 -18.13 -28.88
C PRO A 164 -2.80 -18.05 -28.52
N SER A 165 -3.27 -18.98 -27.69
CA SER A 165 -4.58 -18.82 -27.05
C SER A 165 -4.61 -17.60 -26.12
N LYS A 166 -5.80 -17.07 -25.86
CA LYS A 166 -6.02 -15.98 -24.89
C LYS A 166 -5.37 -16.29 -23.53
N LYS A 167 -5.54 -17.52 -23.05
CA LYS A 167 -4.99 -17.97 -21.75
C LYS A 167 -3.45 -17.99 -21.76
N GLU A 168 -2.83 -18.50 -22.81
CA GLU A 168 -1.36 -18.49 -22.95
C GLU A 168 -0.79 -17.07 -22.99
N LEU A 169 -1.46 -16.14 -23.69
CA LEU A 169 -1.08 -14.73 -23.68
C LEU A 169 -1.25 -14.12 -22.29
N GLN A 170 -2.37 -14.37 -21.61
CA GLN A 170 -2.60 -13.89 -20.24
C GLN A 170 -1.53 -14.41 -19.26
N THR A 171 -1.14 -15.68 -19.35
CA THR A 171 -0.03 -16.24 -18.56
C THR A 171 1.29 -15.54 -18.85
N HIS A 172 1.56 -15.19 -20.11
CA HIS A 172 2.74 -14.39 -20.46
C HIS A 172 2.68 -12.98 -19.85
N LEU A 173 1.53 -12.34 -19.89
CA LEU A 173 1.35 -11.00 -19.32
C LEU A 173 1.51 -10.96 -17.80
N ILE A 174 1.05 -11.99 -17.08
CA ILE A 174 1.35 -12.14 -15.64
C ILE A 174 2.84 -12.17 -15.39
N LYS A 175 3.60 -12.99 -16.15
CA LYS A 175 5.07 -13.04 -16.00
C LYS A 175 5.72 -11.67 -16.21
N LYS A 176 5.17 -10.85 -17.11
CA LYS A 176 5.64 -9.47 -17.34
C LYS A 176 5.22 -8.49 -16.23
N ILE A 177 4.11 -8.73 -15.53
CA ILE A 177 3.76 -8.00 -14.29
C ILE A 177 4.75 -8.33 -13.19
N LEU A 178 5.08 -9.62 -12.98
CA LEU A 178 6.02 -10.03 -11.94
C LEU A 178 7.39 -9.33 -12.10
N LEU A 179 7.88 -9.19 -13.33
CA LEU A 179 9.10 -8.42 -13.61
C LEU A 179 8.93 -6.92 -13.33
N LEU A 180 7.76 -6.35 -13.63
CA LEU A 180 7.46 -4.95 -13.32
C LEU A 180 7.46 -4.70 -11.80
N GLU A 181 6.94 -5.64 -11.02
CA GLU A 181 6.94 -5.61 -9.55
C GLU A 181 8.35 -5.74 -8.98
N GLU A 182 9.16 -6.66 -9.52
CA GLU A 182 10.58 -6.80 -9.14
C GLU A 182 11.33 -5.49 -9.36
N HIS A 183 11.16 -4.86 -10.53
CA HIS A 183 11.80 -3.58 -10.82
C HIS A 183 11.29 -2.45 -9.90
N PHE A 184 10.01 -2.45 -9.53
CA PHE A 184 9.49 -1.47 -8.57
C PHE A 184 10.02 -1.70 -7.15
N CYS A 185 10.16 -2.97 -6.74
CA CYS A 185 10.81 -3.35 -5.49
C CYS A 185 12.26 -2.83 -5.44
N ASN A 186 13.04 -3.07 -6.50
CA ASN A 186 14.41 -2.59 -6.60
C ASN A 186 14.48 -1.05 -6.54
N TYR A 187 13.57 -0.37 -7.25
CA TYR A 187 13.47 1.08 -7.23
C TYR A 187 13.20 1.64 -5.83
N LEU A 188 12.24 1.06 -5.10
CA LEU A 188 11.93 1.49 -3.73
C LEU A 188 13.09 1.21 -2.77
N ASN A 189 13.78 0.08 -2.92
CA ASN A 189 15.00 -0.21 -2.15
C ASN A 189 16.08 0.87 -2.40
N GLU A 190 16.32 1.26 -3.66
CA GLU A 190 17.24 2.36 -3.98
C GLU A 190 16.81 3.69 -3.34
N GLN A 191 15.52 4.00 -3.30
CA GLN A 191 15.04 5.22 -2.62
C GLN A 191 15.29 5.16 -1.11
N ILE A 192 15.04 4.01 -0.47
CA ILE A 192 15.30 3.82 0.96
C ILE A 192 16.79 3.88 1.26
N GLU A 193 17.66 3.30 0.43
CA GLU A 193 19.12 3.38 0.59
C GLU A 193 19.63 4.83 0.52
N ILE A 194 19.05 5.65 -0.38
CA ILE A 194 19.35 7.08 -0.44
C ILE A 194 19.00 7.75 0.89
N GLU A 195 17.78 7.56 1.40
CA GLU A 195 17.36 8.14 2.68
C GLU A 195 18.21 7.63 3.86
N GLN A 196 18.62 6.35 3.83
CA GLN A 196 19.50 5.77 4.86
C GLN A 196 20.87 6.45 4.88
N SER A 197 21.42 6.80 3.71
CA SER A 197 22.71 7.51 3.64
C SER A 197 22.67 8.91 4.26
N HIS A 198 21.47 9.46 4.45
CA HIS A 198 21.19 10.78 5.03
C HIS A 198 20.52 10.71 6.41
N ILE A 199 20.44 9.52 7.02
CA ILE A 199 19.66 9.31 8.25
C ILE A 199 20.13 10.18 9.42
N ASP A 200 21.46 10.35 9.54
CA ASP A 200 22.10 11.11 10.62
C ASP A 200 22.29 12.60 10.30
N ASP A 201 21.99 13.05 9.08
CA ASP A 201 22.16 14.46 8.68
C ASP A 201 21.37 15.40 9.60
N TYR A 202 20.22 14.91 10.08
CA TYR A 202 19.37 15.60 11.03
C TYR A 202 20.05 15.85 12.40
N PHE A 203 20.93 14.95 12.85
CA PHE A 203 21.63 15.04 14.14
C PHE A 203 22.93 15.85 14.06
N ILE A 204 23.50 16.00 12.87
CA ILE A 204 24.82 16.63 12.66
C ILE A 204 24.69 18.14 12.37
N ASN A 205 23.71 18.56 11.56
CA ASN A 205 23.63 19.94 11.04
C ASN A 205 22.43 20.72 11.59
N ASN A 206 22.68 21.64 12.54
CA ASN A 206 21.64 22.49 13.13
C ASN A 206 20.98 23.48 12.14
N GLU A 207 21.65 23.83 11.04
CA GLU A 207 21.14 24.82 10.06
C GLU A 207 20.19 24.21 9.01
N ASP A 208 20.18 22.87 8.86
CA ASP A 208 19.35 22.13 7.89
C ASP A 208 18.21 21.33 8.53
N LYS A 209 17.94 21.59 9.81
CA LYS A 209 16.86 20.99 10.62
C LYS A 209 15.43 21.18 10.07
N GLY A 210 15.27 21.95 9.00
CA GLY A 210 14.02 22.08 8.24
C GLY A 210 13.92 21.21 6.97
N GLN A 211 14.90 20.35 6.68
CA GLN A 211 14.92 19.51 5.48
C GLN A 211 14.28 18.13 5.69
N ASN A 212 13.72 17.59 4.60
CA ASN A 212 13.08 16.27 4.49
C ASN A 212 14.00 15.14 4.99
N ASN A 213 13.90 14.77 6.28
CA ASN A 213 14.44 13.50 6.75
C ASN A 213 13.28 12.50 6.82
N TYR A 214 13.31 11.51 5.93
CA TYR A 214 12.28 10.48 5.82
C TYR A 214 12.03 9.74 7.14
N PHE A 215 13.08 9.37 7.87
CA PHE A 215 12.98 8.58 9.09
C PHE A 215 12.41 9.36 10.26
N ILE A 216 12.84 10.62 10.47
CA ILE A 216 12.29 11.49 11.51
C ILE A 216 10.81 11.81 11.24
N LYS A 217 10.45 12.14 9.99
CA LYS A 217 9.05 12.39 9.62
C LYS A 217 8.18 11.15 9.79
N SER A 218 8.66 10.00 9.34
CA SER A 218 7.99 8.71 9.54
C SER A 218 7.73 8.50 11.02
N LEU A 219 8.76 8.64 11.84
CA LEU A 219 8.67 8.48 13.28
C LEU A 219 7.60 9.39 13.92
N ILE A 220 7.62 10.69 13.62
CA ILE A 220 6.61 11.65 14.12
C ILE A 220 5.19 11.20 13.76
N ILE A 221 4.97 10.83 12.50
CA ILE A 221 3.66 10.38 12.01
C ILE A 221 3.24 9.09 12.73
N GLU A 222 4.14 8.12 12.86
CA GLU A 222 3.88 6.85 13.52
C GLU A 222 3.48 7.04 14.99
N TYR A 223 4.29 7.78 15.74
CA TYR A 223 4.02 8.11 17.14
C TYR A 223 2.68 8.82 17.28
N PHE A 224 2.39 9.80 16.42
CA PHE A 224 1.12 10.52 16.44
C PHE A 224 -0.07 9.61 16.16
N ILE A 225 -0.02 8.79 15.10
CA ILE A 225 -1.12 7.89 14.74
C ILE A 225 -1.34 6.86 15.83
N LEU A 226 -0.29 6.30 16.41
CA LEU A 226 -0.40 5.27 17.44
C LEU A 226 -1.00 5.77 18.74
N THR A 227 -0.77 7.03 19.12
CA THR A 227 -1.12 7.54 20.46
C THR A 227 -2.32 8.50 20.46
N SER A 228 -2.53 9.24 19.36
CA SER A 228 -3.65 10.18 19.26
C SER A 228 -4.99 9.50 19.54
N LYS A 229 -5.93 10.20 20.18
CA LYS A 229 -7.29 9.69 20.47
C LYS A 229 -7.36 8.46 21.38
N ILE A 230 -6.23 8.03 21.95
CA ILE A 230 -6.23 7.06 23.04
C ILE A 230 -6.48 7.83 24.34
N PRO A 231 -7.53 7.48 25.12
CA PRO A 231 -7.89 8.24 26.32
C PRO A 231 -6.77 8.31 27.38
N SER A 232 -5.99 7.24 27.50
CA SER A 232 -4.91 7.10 28.49
C SER A 232 -3.58 7.73 28.07
N ILE A 233 -3.40 8.13 26.80
CA ILE A 233 -2.12 8.67 26.32
C ILE A 233 -2.22 10.18 26.09
N PRO A 234 -1.58 11.01 26.94
CA PRO A 234 -1.52 12.45 26.76
C PRO A 234 -0.57 12.84 25.61
N LEU A 235 -0.83 13.98 24.97
CA LEU A 235 0.01 14.51 23.88
C LEU A 235 1.43 14.82 24.36
N GLU A 236 1.57 15.22 25.62
CA GLU A 236 2.81 15.49 26.32
C GLU A 236 3.78 14.29 26.27
N LYS A 237 3.26 13.06 26.25
CA LYS A 237 4.09 11.85 26.14
C LYS A 237 4.81 11.80 24.80
N ILE A 238 4.13 12.12 23.70
CA ILE A 238 4.74 12.19 22.36
C ILE A 238 5.84 13.25 22.35
N ILE A 239 5.54 14.44 22.87
CA ILE A 239 6.49 15.56 22.92
C ILE A 239 7.75 15.15 23.69
N SER A 240 7.60 14.50 24.85
CA SER A 240 8.74 14.04 25.65
C SER A 240 9.66 13.05 24.92
N ILE A 241 9.11 12.24 24.00
CA ILE A 241 9.89 11.31 23.18
C ILE A 241 10.59 12.06 22.05
N LEU A 242 9.90 13.00 21.40
CA LEU A 242 10.48 13.82 20.35
C LEU A 242 11.62 14.70 20.87
N GLU A 243 11.52 15.22 22.10
CA GLU A 243 12.58 16.01 22.73
C GLU A 243 13.86 15.21 22.96
N LYS A 244 13.77 13.89 23.20
CA LYS A 244 14.94 13.01 23.34
C LYS A 244 15.77 12.92 22.06
N ILE A 245 15.20 13.20 20.88
CA ILE A 245 15.96 13.24 19.62
C ILE A 245 17.11 14.26 19.73
N LYS A 246 16.89 15.39 20.42
CA LYS A 246 17.90 16.44 20.64
C LYS A 246 19.07 16.00 21.50
N GLU A 247 18.86 15.00 22.35
CA GLU A 247 19.85 14.50 23.29
C GLU A 247 20.83 13.51 22.63
N ASN A 248 20.55 13.10 21.39
CA ASN A 248 21.30 12.07 20.69
C ASN A 248 22.15 12.65 19.56
N GLY A 249 23.22 11.94 19.21
CA GLY A 249 24.11 12.30 18.11
C GLY A 249 23.88 11.49 16.82
N SER A 250 22.97 10.52 16.84
CA SER A 250 22.62 9.69 15.69
C SER A 250 21.22 9.06 15.87
N PHE A 251 20.64 8.59 14.77
CA PHE A 251 19.35 7.91 14.77
C PHE A 251 19.40 6.61 15.59
N ASP A 252 20.47 5.83 15.45
CA ASP A 252 20.65 4.59 16.22
C ASP A 252 20.73 4.84 17.73
N SER A 253 21.41 5.90 18.16
CA SER A 253 21.49 6.28 19.57
C SER A 253 20.10 6.59 20.13
N PHE A 254 19.33 7.38 19.38
CA PHE A 254 17.97 7.74 19.74
C PHE A 254 17.04 6.51 19.77
N PHE A 255 17.07 5.69 18.73
CA PHE A 255 16.20 4.52 18.61
C PHE A 255 16.47 3.48 19.71
N ASN A 256 17.73 3.31 20.11
CA ASN A 256 18.10 2.46 21.25
C ASN A 256 17.62 3.04 22.59
N GLN A 257 17.69 4.36 22.78
CA GLN A 257 17.25 5.02 24.02
C GLN A 257 15.75 4.82 24.27
N ILE A 258 14.93 4.91 23.22
CA ILE A 258 13.48 4.77 23.33
C ILE A 258 13.01 3.31 23.29
N GLN A 259 13.91 2.36 23.02
CA GLN A 259 13.60 0.93 22.82
C GLN A 259 12.44 0.71 21.82
N GLY A 260 12.40 1.53 20.77
CA GLY A 260 11.35 1.54 19.74
C GLY A 260 9.98 2.04 20.21
N ILE A 261 8.93 1.53 19.56
CA ILE A 261 7.53 1.92 19.81
C ILE A 261 6.96 1.26 21.08
N ASN A 262 7.54 0.14 21.53
CA ASN A 262 6.98 -0.66 22.62
C ASN A 262 6.96 0.07 23.97
N GLN A 263 7.91 0.99 24.22
CA GLN A 263 7.88 1.84 25.42
C GLN A 263 6.73 2.85 25.43
N LEU A 264 6.07 3.12 24.30
CA LEU A 264 4.88 3.99 24.32
C LEU A 264 3.72 3.44 25.13
N PHE A 265 3.68 2.12 25.31
CA PHE A 265 2.56 1.43 25.93
C PHE A 265 2.95 0.77 27.25
N LEU A 266 4.19 0.99 27.71
CA LEU A 266 4.67 0.61 29.03
C LEU A 266 4.82 1.91 29.82
N ASP A 267 3.89 2.22 30.73
CA ASP A 267 4.08 3.31 31.69
C ASP A 267 4.19 2.78 33.12
N ASP A 268 4.96 3.56 33.86
CA ASP A 268 5.41 3.39 35.21
C ASP A 268 4.27 3.11 36.20
N GLU A 269 4.52 2.08 37.02
CA GLU A 269 3.98 1.63 38.31
C GLU A 269 2.59 2.01 38.84
N ASP A 270 1.82 2.98 38.35
CA ASP A 270 0.57 3.40 39.02
C ASP A 270 -0.62 3.63 38.06
N ASP A 271 -1.70 2.91 38.39
CA ASP A 271 -3.11 3.02 37.95
C ASP A 271 -3.54 2.37 36.60
N GLU A 272 -4.54 1.46 36.70
CA GLU A 272 -5.29 0.75 35.65
C GLU A 272 -4.67 0.73 34.24
N ILE A 273 -3.86 -0.30 33.94
CA ILE A 273 -3.24 -0.50 32.62
C ILE A 273 -4.33 -0.75 31.57
N GLU A 274 -4.73 0.27 30.82
CA GLU A 274 -5.51 0.13 29.60
C GLU A 274 -4.65 -0.59 28.56
N ILE A 275 -4.94 -1.88 28.30
CA ILE A 275 -4.18 -2.66 27.32
C ILE A 275 -4.51 -2.14 25.92
N ILE A 276 -3.54 -1.49 25.28
CA ILE A 276 -3.70 -0.97 23.93
C ILE A 276 -3.30 -2.05 22.92
N LYS A 277 -4.24 -2.47 22.08
CA LYS A 277 -4.01 -3.44 20.99
C LYS A 277 -3.97 -2.73 19.65
N ASN A 278 -2.85 -2.86 18.96
CA ASN A 278 -2.58 -2.23 17.68
C ASN A 278 -2.65 -3.27 16.56
N ASN A 279 -3.61 -3.12 15.65
CA ASN A 279 -3.63 -3.86 14.39
C ASN A 279 -3.42 -2.87 13.25
N ILE A 280 -2.52 -3.19 12.32
CA ILE A 280 -2.19 -2.32 11.19
C ILE A 280 -2.47 -3.03 9.87
N LEU A 281 -3.40 -2.51 9.09
CA LEU A 281 -3.59 -2.92 7.71
C LEU A 281 -2.82 -1.96 6.80
N SER A 282 -1.69 -2.41 6.28
CA SER A 282 -0.83 -1.58 5.43
C SER A 282 -1.08 -1.89 3.95
N PHE A 283 -1.42 -0.85 3.20
CA PHE A 283 -1.38 -0.84 1.73
C PHE A 283 -0.06 -0.22 1.24
N ASN A 284 0.78 0.24 2.16
CA ASN A 284 2.09 0.76 1.85
C ASN A 284 3.05 -0.39 1.48
N TYR A 285 4.01 -0.10 0.61
CA TYR A 285 5.03 -1.07 0.21
C TYR A 285 6.19 -1.14 1.20
N THR A 286 6.56 -0.01 1.79
CA THR A 286 7.60 0.08 2.83
C THR A 286 7.03 -0.33 4.20
N GLU A 287 7.93 -0.73 5.10
CA GLU A 287 7.59 -1.22 6.43
C GLU A 287 8.25 -0.35 7.49
N SER A 288 7.56 0.74 7.83
CA SER A 288 8.04 1.72 8.81
C SER A 288 7.81 1.22 10.25
N PHE A 289 6.65 0.58 10.51
CA PHE A 289 6.35 -0.04 11.79
C PHE A 289 7.00 -1.43 11.89
N LYS A 290 8.21 -1.52 12.44
CA LYS A 290 8.79 -2.83 12.81
C LYS A 290 8.22 -3.22 14.19
N ASP A 291 7.94 -4.51 14.39
CA ASP A 291 7.47 -5.07 15.68
C ASP A 291 5.98 -4.89 16.07
N LEU A 292 5.11 -4.42 15.16
CA LEU A 292 3.66 -4.38 15.40
C LEU A 292 2.91 -5.47 14.61
N ASN A 293 1.67 -5.77 15.04
CA ASN A 293 0.80 -6.69 14.30
C ASN A 293 0.34 -6.02 12.99
N ILE A 294 1.05 -6.29 11.89
CA ILE A 294 0.82 -5.71 10.58
C ILE A 294 0.40 -6.77 9.58
N ARG A 295 -0.54 -6.38 8.72
CA ARG A 295 -0.92 -7.13 7.52
C ARG A 295 -0.70 -6.25 6.29
N ASN A 296 0.25 -6.65 5.45
CA ASN A 296 0.57 -5.98 4.20
C ASN A 296 -0.35 -6.49 3.07
N ILE A 297 -1.18 -5.62 2.51
CA ILE A 297 -2.14 -5.94 1.43
C ILE A 297 -1.45 -5.98 0.06
N HIS A 298 -0.52 -5.06 -0.19
CA HIS A 298 0.20 -4.98 -1.46
C HIS A 298 1.53 -5.73 -1.48
N GLY A 299 1.75 -6.64 -0.51
CA GLY A 299 3.07 -7.21 -0.26
C GLY A 299 3.96 -6.25 0.52
N ALA A 300 5.18 -6.68 0.80
CA ALA A 300 6.13 -5.95 1.61
C ALA A 300 7.50 -5.89 0.93
N LEU A 301 8.17 -4.74 1.05
CA LEU A 301 9.48 -4.52 0.46
C LEU A 301 10.53 -5.50 1.00
N SER A 302 10.53 -5.79 2.32
CA SER A 302 11.50 -6.71 2.93
C SER A 302 11.38 -8.15 2.44
N GLU A 303 10.21 -8.53 1.91
CA GLU A 303 9.92 -9.88 1.44
C GLU A 303 9.97 -9.99 -0.08
N GLY A 304 10.18 -8.87 -0.79
CA GLY A 304 10.28 -8.83 -2.26
C GLY A 304 9.01 -9.30 -2.99
N ASN A 305 7.83 -9.18 -2.36
CA ASN A 305 6.60 -9.79 -2.86
C ASN A 305 5.50 -8.77 -3.19
N ILE A 306 5.91 -7.59 -3.65
CA ILE A 306 5.01 -6.52 -4.13
C ILE A 306 3.96 -7.08 -5.10
N ILE A 307 2.72 -6.62 -4.95
CA ILE A 307 1.57 -7.04 -5.75
C ILE A 307 0.95 -5.83 -6.45
N PHE A 308 1.06 -5.81 -7.77
CA PHE A 308 0.20 -5.08 -8.69
C PHE A 308 -0.92 -6.02 -9.15
N GLY A 309 -2.13 -5.73 -8.70
CA GLY A 309 -3.29 -6.56 -9.02
C GLY A 309 -4.56 -5.75 -8.99
N ILE A 310 -5.63 -6.36 -9.49
CA ILE A 310 -6.96 -5.76 -9.52
C ILE A 310 -7.88 -6.44 -8.51
N ASP A 311 -8.94 -5.74 -8.13
CA ASP A 311 -9.99 -6.33 -7.29
C ASP A 311 -10.62 -7.55 -8.01
N TYR A 312 -10.79 -8.64 -7.27
CA TYR A 312 -11.39 -9.88 -7.74
C TYR A 312 -12.83 -9.70 -8.24
N ASP A 313 -13.62 -8.83 -7.62
CA ASP A 313 -15.00 -8.58 -8.04
C ASP A 313 -15.03 -7.83 -9.37
N ARG A 314 -14.05 -6.95 -9.64
CA ARG A 314 -13.90 -6.32 -10.97
C ARG A 314 -13.64 -7.36 -12.05
N LEU A 315 -12.89 -8.42 -11.75
CA LEU A 315 -12.67 -9.53 -12.67
C LEU A 315 -13.96 -10.34 -12.90
N LYS A 316 -14.73 -10.63 -11.85
CA LYS A 316 -16.00 -11.37 -12.00
C LYS A 316 -17.03 -10.62 -12.84
N VAL A 317 -17.13 -9.30 -12.67
CA VAL A 317 -18.13 -8.48 -13.35
C VAL A 317 -17.79 -8.27 -14.84
N ASN A 318 -16.50 -8.21 -15.18
CA ASN A 318 -16.07 -7.85 -16.55
C ASN A 318 -15.77 -9.05 -17.46
N PHE A 319 -15.63 -10.27 -16.94
CA PHE A 319 -15.15 -11.42 -17.71
C PHE A 319 -16.00 -12.68 -17.48
N GLU A 320 -16.37 -13.38 -18.55
CA GLU A 320 -17.06 -14.69 -18.46
C GLU A 320 -16.14 -15.78 -17.89
N GLN A 321 -14.86 -15.74 -18.26
CA GLN A 321 -13.79 -16.57 -17.70
C GLN A 321 -12.75 -15.63 -17.08
N PRO A 322 -12.89 -15.30 -15.78
CA PRO A 322 -12.03 -14.32 -15.12
C PRO A 322 -10.57 -14.76 -15.10
N PRO A 323 -9.61 -13.92 -15.54
CA PRO A 323 -8.18 -14.18 -15.39
C PRO A 323 -7.75 -13.92 -13.93
N ILE A 324 -8.09 -14.85 -13.04
CA ILE A 324 -7.99 -14.71 -11.59
C ILE A 324 -6.55 -14.47 -11.10
N GLU A 325 -5.55 -14.86 -11.87
CA GLU A 325 -4.13 -14.67 -11.55
C GLU A 325 -3.73 -13.19 -11.48
N PHE A 326 -4.52 -12.28 -12.06
CA PHE A 326 -4.32 -10.83 -11.95
C PHE A 326 -4.95 -10.23 -10.68
N SER A 327 -5.68 -11.03 -9.90
CA SER A 327 -6.32 -10.56 -8.66
C SER A 327 -5.31 -10.45 -7.53
N LYS A 328 -5.35 -9.34 -6.78
CA LYS A 328 -4.59 -9.21 -5.52
C LYS A 328 -4.94 -10.35 -4.55
N SER A 329 -6.24 -10.58 -4.34
CA SER A 329 -6.71 -11.56 -3.36
C SER A 329 -6.31 -12.99 -3.71
N TYR A 330 -6.30 -13.34 -5.00
CA TYR A 330 -5.84 -14.65 -5.47
C TYR A 330 -4.36 -14.84 -5.14
N ARG A 331 -3.52 -13.84 -5.45
CA ARG A 331 -2.07 -13.90 -5.24
C ARG A 331 -1.69 -13.89 -3.76
N ILE A 332 -2.42 -13.15 -2.92
CA ILE A 332 -2.26 -13.20 -1.46
C ILE A 332 -2.55 -14.62 -0.93
N LEU A 333 -3.61 -15.26 -1.43
CA LEU A 333 -3.96 -16.63 -1.04
C LEU A 333 -2.92 -17.65 -1.53
N GLU A 334 -2.45 -17.51 -2.77
CA GLU A 334 -1.44 -18.39 -3.37
C GLU A 334 -0.11 -18.33 -2.61
N ASN A 335 0.27 -17.15 -2.11
CA ASN A 335 1.47 -16.96 -1.28
C ASN A 335 1.38 -17.64 0.10
N GLY A 336 0.24 -18.23 0.48
CA GLY A 336 0.10 -19.08 1.67
C GLY A 336 0.26 -18.34 3.00
N ARG A 337 0.22 -17.01 3.01
CA ARG A 337 0.45 -16.24 4.23
C ARG A 337 -0.82 -16.14 5.07
N SER A 338 -0.83 -16.89 6.16
CA SER A 338 -1.78 -16.70 7.24
C SER A 338 -1.32 -15.55 8.14
N THR A 339 -2.01 -14.41 8.11
CA THR A 339 -1.87 -13.39 9.14
C THR A 339 -2.82 -13.70 10.29
N SER A 340 -2.34 -13.66 11.53
CA SER A 340 -3.15 -13.82 12.75
C SER A 340 -4.06 -12.60 13.06
N MET A 341 -4.01 -11.56 12.22
CA MET A 341 -4.82 -10.35 12.39
C MET A 341 -6.31 -10.65 12.25
N ASN A 342 -7.03 -10.48 13.36
CA ASN A 342 -8.48 -10.59 13.41
C ASN A 342 -9.06 -9.16 13.47
N ILE A 343 -9.89 -8.82 12.48
CA ILE A 343 -10.69 -7.59 12.51
C ILE A 343 -11.99 -7.96 13.22
N SER A 344 -12.06 -7.70 14.51
CA SER A 344 -13.18 -8.06 15.37
C SER A 344 -14.11 -6.87 15.63
N SER A 345 -15.33 -7.16 16.09
CA SER A 345 -16.36 -6.16 16.36
C SER A 345 -16.08 -5.25 17.56
N ASP A 346 -15.04 -5.55 18.36
CA ASP A 346 -14.64 -4.81 19.55
C ASP A 346 -13.58 -3.72 19.27
N ILE A 347 -13.37 -3.35 18.00
CA ILE A 347 -12.51 -2.22 17.61
C ILE A 347 -13.14 -0.91 18.10
N ASN A 348 -12.38 -0.16 18.92
CA ASN A 348 -12.82 1.14 19.45
C ASN A 348 -12.63 2.27 18.45
N ILE A 349 -11.53 2.23 17.69
CA ILE A 349 -11.18 3.28 16.73
C ILE A 349 -10.49 2.72 15.48
N ILE A 350 -10.84 3.26 14.33
CA ILE A 350 -10.18 3.03 13.04
C ILE A 350 -9.50 4.33 12.62
N LYS A 351 -8.19 4.29 12.34
CA LYS A 351 -7.38 5.45 11.96
C LYS A 351 -6.83 5.24 10.56
N PHE A 352 -7.16 6.13 9.63
CA PHE A 352 -6.63 6.10 8.27
C PHE A 352 -5.55 7.16 8.10
N TYR A 353 -4.47 6.83 7.40
CA TYR A 353 -3.49 7.81 6.95
C TYR A 353 -2.82 7.38 5.64
N GLY A 354 -2.54 8.34 4.76
CA GLY A 354 -1.80 8.09 3.51
C GLY A 354 -2.53 7.23 2.47
N HIS A 355 -3.76 6.78 2.70
CA HIS A 355 -4.51 6.02 1.71
C HIS A 355 -5.36 6.95 0.83
N GLY A 356 -5.31 6.79 -0.49
CA GLY A 356 -6.11 7.58 -1.43
C GLY A 356 -7.62 7.26 -1.46
N LEU A 357 -8.09 6.37 -0.58
CA LEU A 357 -9.47 5.84 -0.51
C LEU A 357 -10.08 5.47 -1.88
N GLY A 358 -9.25 4.93 -2.78
CA GLY A 358 -9.63 4.60 -4.15
C GLY A 358 -10.56 3.38 -4.24
N GLU A 359 -11.27 3.27 -5.36
CA GLU A 359 -12.24 2.18 -5.59
C GLU A 359 -11.59 0.79 -5.72
N ALA A 360 -10.28 0.71 -5.95
CA ALA A 360 -9.60 -0.57 -6.12
C ALA A 360 -9.43 -1.34 -4.81
N ASP A 361 -9.45 -0.63 -3.67
CA ASP A 361 -9.29 -1.20 -2.34
C ASP A 361 -10.60 -1.16 -1.52
N TYR A 362 -11.69 -0.74 -2.14
CA TYR A 362 -12.99 -0.55 -1.49
C TYR A 362 -13.52 -1.82 -0.81
N SER A 363 -13.29 -3.00 -1.39
CA SER A 363 -13.72 -4.28 -0.82
C SER A 363 -13.12 -4.54 0.57
N TYR A 364 -11.89 -4.07 0.84
CA TYR A 364 -11.28 -4.13 2.16
C TYR A 364 -11.99 -3.20 3.15
N PHE A 365 -12.29 -1.96 2.75
CA PHE A 365 -12.99 -1.01 3.62
C PHE A 365 -14.41 -1.47 3.95
N GLN A 366 -15.13 -2.01 2.97
CA GLN A 366 -16.44 -2.59 3.20
C GLN A 366 -16.37 -3.73 4.22
N ALA A 367 -15.44 -4.68 4.05
CA ALA A 367 -15.28 -5.80 4.98
C ALA A 367 -14.93 -5.34 6.41
N ILE A 368 -14.13 -4.28 6.56
CA ILE A 368 -13.79 -3.68 7.86
C ILE A 368 -15.03 -3.06 8.50
N PHE A 369 -15.78 -2.25 7.75
CA PHE A 369 -16.97 -1.57 8.27
C PHE A 369 -18.10 -2.54 8.62
N ASP A 370 -18.25 -3.62 7.83
CA ASP A 370 -19.17 -4.72 8.12
C ASP A 370 -18.77 -5.47 9.40
N SER A 371 -17.49 -5.77 9.57
CA SER A 371 -16.96 -6.48 10.75
C SER A 371 -17.21 -5.74 12.07
N VAL A 372 -17.16 -4.40 12.04
CA VAL A 372 -17.42 -3.55 13.21
C VAL A 372 -18.87 -3.10 13.34
N ASP A 373 -19.77 -3.52 12.45
CA ASP A 373 -21.14 -3.00 12.33
C ASP A 373 -21.18 -1.46 12.47
N LEU A 374 -20.53 -0.77 11.54
CA LEU A 374 -20.25 0.66 11.66
C LEU A 374 -21.50 1.51 11.95
N TYR A 375 -22.69 1.10 11.49
CA TYR A 375 -23.90 1.86 11.76
C TYR A 375 -24.36 1.75 13.22
N HIS A 376 -24.30 0.57 13.83
CA HIS A 376 -24.84 0.35 15.19
C HIS A 376 -23.78 0.38 16.30
N SER A 377 -22.50 0.19 15.98
CA SER A 377 -21.42 0.16 16.96
C SER A 377 -21.06 1.56 17.49
N ASN A 378 -20.14 1.61 18.46
CA ASN A 378 -19.56 2.86 18.97
C ASN A 378 -18.18 3.15 18.35
N THR A 379 -17.77 2.39 17.32
CA THR A 379 -16.47 2.54 16.69
C THR A 379 -16.33 3.94 16.09
N LYS A 380 -15.24 4.62 16.43
CA LYS A 380 -14.85 5.91 15.86
C LYS A 380 -13.98 5.69 14.63
N ILE A 381 -14.06 6.60 13.66
CA ILE A 381 -13.20 6.63 12.48
C ILE A 381 -12.55 8.00 12.39
N VAL A 382 -11.23 8.01 12.24
CA VAL A 382 -10.44 9.22 12.04
C VAL A 382 -9.65 9.09 10.75
N PHE A 383 -9.81 10.06 9.86
CA PHE A 383 -9.04 10.18 8.63
C PHE A 383 -8.01 11.28 8.82
N TYR A 384 -6.76 10.88 9.04
CA TYR A 384 -5.65 11.80 9.11
C TYR A 384 -5.17 12.21 7.72
N TRP A 385 -4.74 13.46 7.61
CA TRP A 385 -4.05 13.99 6.45
C TRP A 385 -2.91 14.90 6.92
N SER A 386 -1.96 15.21 6.04
CA SER A 386 -0.88 16.16 6.33
C SER A 386 -0.56 16.95 5.08
N ASP A 387 0.17 18.04 5.25
CA ASP A 387 0.74 18.78 4.13
C ASP A 387 1.80 17.92 3.41
N TYR A 388 1.96 18.14 2.11
CA TYR A 388 3.02 17.53 1.30
C TYR A 388 3.36 18.45 0.12
N GLN A 389 4.63 18.40 -0.30
CA GLN A 389 5.19 19.40 -1.21
C GLN A 389 4.44 19.51 -2.54
N GLY A 390 4.20 20.76 -2.96
CA GLY A 390 3.66 21.08 -4.28
C GLY A 390 2.14 21.11 -4.38
N VAL A 391 1.40 20.93 -3.29
CA VAL A 391 -0.06 21.03 -3.25
C VAL A 391 -0.50 21.98 -2.13
N GLU A 392 -1.50 22.82 -2.39
CA GLU A 392 -2.04 23.69 -1.35
C GLU A 392 -2.76 22.87 -0.27
N LYS A 393 -2.42 23.12 1.00
CA LYS A 393 -3.03 22.54 2.20
C LYS A 393 -4.57 22.48 2.15
N GLN A 394 -5.21 23.55 1.66
CA GLN A 394 -6.66 23.60 1.52
C GLN A 394 -7.19 22.63 0.46
N ALA A 395 -6.47 22.43 -0.65
CA ALA A 395 -6.84 21.48 -1.68
C ALA A 395 -6.75 20.04 -1.18
N ILE A 396 -5.69 19.70 -0.43
CA ILE A 396 -5.52 18.39 0.22
C ILE A 396 -6.71 18.08 1.12
N ARG A 397 -7.07 19.02 2.00
CA ARG A 397 -8.22 18.86 2.90
C ARG A 397 -9.53 18.66 2.14
N VAL A 398 -9.79 19.47 1.11
CA VAL A 398 -11.02 19.36 0.30
C VAL A 398 -11.10 18.01 -0.41
N GLU A 399 -9.99 17.54 -0.97
CA GLU A 399 -9.91 16.23 -1.60
C GLU A 399 -10.17 15.10 -0.59
N GLN A 400 -9.54 15.18 0.59
CA GLN A 400 -9.75 14.19 1.66
C GLN A 400 -11.21 14.15 2.10
N VAL A 401 -11.85 15.30 2.32
CA VAL A 401 -13.29 15.39 2.66
C VAL A 401 -14.15 14.76 1.58
N LYS A 402 -13.85 15.02 0.31
CA LYS A 402 -14.59 14.45 -0.83
C LYS A 402 -14.44 12.93 -0.89
N ASN A 403 -13.22 12.41 -0.73
CA ASN A 403 -12.94 10.98 -0.78
C ASN A 403 -13.59 10.22 0.39
N VAL A 404 -13.50 10.77 1.61
CA VAL A 404 -14.18 10.21 2.79
C VAL A 404 -15.70 10.21 2.62
N THR A 405 -16.28 11.31 2.13
CA THR A 405 -17.72 11.39 1.86
C THR A 405 -18.15 10.31 0.86
N LYS A 406 -17.43 10.19 -0.26
CA LYS A 406 -17.70 9.16 -1.27
C LYS A 406 -17.64 7.76 -0.67
N LEU A 407 -16.59 7.45 0.11
CA LEU A 407 -16.42 6.14 0.74
C LEU A 407 -17.59 5.77 1.66
N ILE A 408 -18.00 6.68 2.54
CA ILE A 408 -19.10 6.43 3.49
C ILE A 408 -20.45 6.33 2.77
N GLU A 409 -20.70 7.16 1.76
CA GLU A 409 -21.91 7.08 0.95
C GLU A 409 -21.99 5.79 0.15
N GLU A 410 -20.88 5.38 -0.48
CA GLU A 410 -20.76 4.13 -1.24
C GLU A 410 -21.00 2.92 -0.33
N TYR A 411 -20.41 2.92 0.87
CA TYR A 411 -20.71 1.91 1.89
C TYR A 411 -22.18 1.93 2.31
N GLY A 412 -22.80 3.10 2.49
CA GLY A 412 -24.23 3.20 2.77
C GLY A 412 -25.13 2.55 1.70
N THR A 413 -24.66 2.45 0.44
CA THR A 413 -25.45 1.82 -0.63
C THR A 413 -25.63 0.31 -0.45
N THR A 414 -24.71 -0.35 0.28
CA THR A 414 -24.71 -1.80 0.51
C THR A 414 -25.81 -2.23 1.50
N PHE A 415 -26.38 -1.28 2.24
CA PHE A 415 -27.38 -1.56 3.27
C PHE A 415 -28.70 -2.04 2.65
N THR A 416 -29.30 -3.04 3.29
CA THR A 416 -30.66 -3.50 2.98
C THR A 416 -31.69 -2.42 3.32
N ASN A 417 -31.54 -1.78 4.48
CA ASN A 417 -32.31 -0.61 4.87
C ASN A 417 -31.72 0.65 4.19
N LYS A 418 -32.41 1.16 3.17
CA LYS A 418 -31.97 2.32 2.40
C LYS A 418 -31.95 3.62 3.18
N ASP A 419 -32.76 3.76 4.23
CA ASP A 419 -32.75 4.95 5.08
C ASP A 419 -31.56 4.93 6.05
N HIS A 420 -31.16 3.75 6.54
CA HIS A 420 -29.91 3.62 7.31
C HIS A 420 -28.71 4.00 6.45
N GLY A 421 -28.64 3.47 5.23
CA GLY A 421 -27.56 3.78 4.28
C GLY A 421 -27.44 5.28 3.99
N ARG A 422 -28.56 5.92 3.62
CA ARG A 422 -28.59 7.37 3.29
C ARG A 422 -28.21 8.27 4.46
N ASN A 423 -28.52 7.86 5.69
CA ASN A 423 -28.28 8.68 6.89
C ASN A 423 -26.99 8.32 7.64
N LEU A 424 -26.20 7.35 7.15
CA LEU A 424 -24.99 6.88 7.84
C LEU A 424 -24.00 8.03 8.10
N LEU A 425 -23.69 8.82 7.06
CA LEU A 425 -22.77 9.95 7.19
C LEU A 425 -23.24 10.96 8.25
N THR A 426 -24.53 11.35 8.17
CA THR A 426 -25.14 12.29 9.13
C THR A 426 -25.12 11.74 10.54
N LYS A 427 -25.41 10.45 10.73
CA LYS A 427 -25.37 9.78 12.05
C LYS A 427 -23.96 9.82 12.64
N LEU A 428 -22.94 9.42 11.87
CA LEU A 428 -21.55 9.43 12.32
C LEU A 428 -21.07 10.84 12.70
N GLN A 429 -21.55 11.87 11.99
CA GLN A 429 -21.27 13.27 12.31
C GLN A 429 -21.95 13.72 13.61
N LEU A 430 -23.25 13.44 13.77
CA LEU A 430 -24.01 13.80 14.99
C LEU A 430 -23.46 13.13 16.24
N GLU A 431 -22.97 11.90 16.11
CA GLU A 431 -22.36 11.13 17.19
C GLU A 431 -20.87 11.47 17.40
N ASN A 432 -20.29 12.38 16.62
CA ASN A 432 -18.86 12.74 16.63
C ASN A 432 -17.94 11.49 16.51
N ARG A 433 -18.36 10.55 15.65
CA ARG A 433 -17.66 9.29 15.38
C ARG A 433 -16.88 9.30 14.08
N LEU A 434 -17.05 10.31 13.23
CA LEU A 434 -16.26 10.52 12.02
C LEU A 434 -15.50 11.83 12.12
N GLN A 435 -14.16 11.76 12.07
CA GLN A 435 -13.27 12.93 12.16
C GLN A 435 -12.31 12.93 10.96
N ILE A 436 -11.98 14.14 10.49
CA ILE A 436 -10.96 14.36 9.46
C ILE A 436 -10.01 15.39 10.02
N GLU A 437 -8.78 14.98 10.32
CA GLU A 437 -7.85 15.76 11.14
C GLU A 437 -6.48 15.86 10.48
N GLU A 438 -5.83 17.00 10.67
CA GLU A 438 -4.47 17.20 10.21
C GLU A 438 -3.49 16.63 11.24
N ILE A 439 -2.45 15.94 10.78
CA ILE A 439 -1.25 15.68 11.60
C ILE A 439 -0.37 16.93 11.52
N PRO A 440 -0.11 17.63 12.63
CA PRO A 440 0.65 18.88 12.63
C PRO A 440 2.17 18.60 12.59
N ILE A 441 2.64 17.97 11.50
CA ILE A 441 4.04 17.51 11.35
C ILE A 441 5.03 18.65 11.58
N GLU A 442 4.80 19.81 10.95
CA GLU A 442 5.69 20.98 11.06
C GLU A 442 5.71 21.59 12.48
N GLU A 443 4.62 21.48 13.24
CA GLU A 443 4.61 21.91 14.65
C GLU A 443 5.36 20.90 15.52
N LEU A 444 5.19 19.60 15.26
CA LEU A 444 5.88 18.53 15.98
C LEU A 444 7.38 18.53 15.72
N LEU A 445 7.82 18.90 14.51
CA LEU A 445 9.23 19.06 14.17
C LEU A 445 9.94 20.13 15.04
N GLN A 446 9.23 21.12 15.59
CA GLN A 446 9.81 22.12 16.50
C GLN A 446 10.31 21.50 17.81
N TYR A 447 9.70 20.41 18.25
CA TYR A 447 10.14 19.65 19.44
C TYR A 447 11.31 18.72 19.15
N VAL A 448 11.75 18.65 17.90
CA VAL A 448 12.93 17.91 17.45
C VAL A 448 14.09 18.87 17.14
N ASN A 449 13.79 20.13 16.81
CA ASN A 449 14.78 21.17 16.42
C ASN A 449 15.57 21.83 17.56
#